data_AF-A0A2E1RSQ7-F1
#
_entry.id   AF-A0A2E1RSQ7-F1
#
_cell.length_a   1.000
_cell.length_b   1.000
_cell.length_c   1.000
_cell.angle_alpha   90.00
_cell.angle_beta   90.00
_cell.angle_gamma   90.00
#
_symmetry.space_group_name_H-M   'P 1'
#
loop_
_entity.id
_entity.type
_entity.pdbx_description
1 polymer ?
#
loop_
_entity_poly.entity_id
_entity_poly.type
_entity_poly.pdbx_seq_one_letter_code
_entity_poly.pdbx_strand_id
1 'polypeptide(L)'
;MKTPPDRKELETIIGGLEDPVEDLVRKDSKFKKLELDPDEFVDNPDAVIEILLKHKQLLQRPVIVKGNKSIIGRPKARIGKFLS
;
A
#
# COMPACT_ATOMS: atom_id res chain seq x y z
N MET A 1 11.28 2.45 -2.70
CA MET A 1 11.07 3.08 -4.02
C MET A 1 11.16 4.60 -3.90
N LYS A 2 11.77 5.28 -4.88
CA LYS A 2 11.83 6.75 -4.96
C LYS A 2 10.65 7.33 -5.75
N THR A 3 10.16 6.59 -6.73
CA THR A 3 8.99 6.90 -7.55
C THR A 3 7.76 6.15 -7.06
N PRO A 4 6.57 6.77 -7.09
CA PRO A 4 5.35 6.06 -6.77
C PRO A 4 5.01 5.05 -7.88
N PRO A 5 4.57 3.84 -7.52
CA PRO A 5 4.32 2.76 -8.46
C PRO A 5 3.19 3.09 -9.44
N ASP A 6 3.25 2.48 -10.62
CA ASP A 6 2.17 2.50 -11.61
C ASP A 6 1.18 1.36 -11.38
N ARG A 7 0.07 1.31 -12.14
CA ARG A 7 -1.03 0.35 -11.92
C ARG A 7 -0.54 -1.08 -11.84
N LYS A 8 0.25 -1.49 -12.83
CA LYS A 8 0.80 -2.85 -12.92
C LYS A 8 1.72 -3.19 -11.74
N GLU A 9 2.47 -2.22 -11.23
CA GLU A 9 3.30 -2.41 -10.05
C GLU A 9 2.45 -2.52 -8.78
N LEU A 10 1.39 -1.73 -8.65
CA LEU A 10 0.44 -1.83 -7.53
C LEU A 10 -0.27 -3.20 -7.52
N GLU A 11 -0.72 -3.68 -8.69
CA GLU A 11 -1.30 -5.02 -8.84
C GLU A 11 -0.31 -6.11 -8.41
N THR A 12 0.96 -5.97 -8.79
CA THR A 12 2.02 -6.91 -8.39
C THR A 12 2.28 -6.85 -6.88
N ILE A 13 2.31 -5.65 -6.28
CA ILE A 13 2.49 -5.47 -4.85
C ILE A 13 1.33 -6.15 -4.11
N ILE A 14 0.09 -5.85 -4.48
CA ILE A 14 -1.12 -6.35 -3.84
C ILE A 14 -1.22 -7.87 -3.97
N GLY A 15 -0.93 -8.42 -5.15
CA GLY A 15 -0.96 -9.88 -5.36
C GLY A 15 0.06 -10.66 -4.52
N GLY A 16 1.11 -9.99 -4.04
CA GLY A 16 2.11 -10.57 -3.13
C GLY A 16 2.01 -10.07 -1.69
N LEU A 17 1.04 -9.23 -1.35
CA LEU A 17 0.98 -8.53 -0.07
C LEU A 17 0.58 -9.51 1.04
N GLU A 18 1.38 -9.58 2.10
CA GLU A 18 1.08 -10.41 3.28
C GLU A 18 0.22 -9.68 4.33
N ASP A 19 0.09 -8.36 4.20
CA ASP A 19 -0.73 -7.50 5.06
C ASP A 19 -2.08 -7.17 4.36
N PRO A 20 -3.10 -6.67 5.08
CA PRO A 20 -4.37 -6.26 4.46
C PRO A 20 -4.19 -5.17 3.40
N VAL A 21 -5.00 -5.19 2.33
CA VAL A 21 -4.81 -4.33 1.15
C VAL A 21 -5.08 -2.86 1.47
N GLU A 22 -6.21 -2.57 2.09
CA GLU A 22 -6.24 -1.92 3.40
C GLU A 22 -5.15 -0.93 3.77
N ASP A 23 -4.12 -1.53 4.35
CA ASP A 23 -3.05 -0.86 5.06
C ASP A 23 -2.04 -0.22 4.09
N LEU A 24 -2.14 -0.51 2.78
CA LEU A 24 -1.42 0.24 1.76
C LEU A 24 -1.93 1.68 1.67
N VAL A 25 -3.17 1.96 2.07
CA VAL A 25 -3.73 3.31 2.08
C VAL A 25 -3.45 3.97 3.42
N ARG A 26 -2.68 5.05 3.42
CA ARG A 26 -2.35 5.81 4.62
C ARG A 26 -3.55 6.63 5.07
N LYS A 27 -4.21 6.17 6.13
CA LYS A 27 -5.38 6.80 6.79
C LYS A 27 -4.98 8.02 7.66
N ASP A 28 -4.24 8.96 7.10
CA ASP A 28 -3.76 10.19 7.79
C ASP A 28 -4.69 11.40 7.57
N SER A 29 -4.25 12.60 7.99
CA SER A 29 -5.01 13.83 7.80
C SER A 29 -5.31 14.15 6.33
N LYS A 30 -4.53 13.65 5.36
CA LYS A 30 -4.83 13.83 3.92
C LYS A 30 -5.98 12.92 3.50
N PHE A 31 -6.06 11.70 4.03
CA PHE A 31 -7.18 10.80 3.79
C PHE A 31 -8.50 11.43 4.27
N LYS A 32 -8.51 11.98 5.49
CA LYS A 32 -9.68 12.70 6.04
C LYS A 32 -10.05 13.95 5.23
N LYS A 33 -9.06 14.71 4.76
CA LYS A 33 -9.29 15.90 3.91
C LYS A 33 -9.89 15.57 2.54
N LEU A 34 -9.70 14.36 2.07
CA LEU A 34 -10.28 13.88 0.82
C LEU A 34 -11.68 13.26 1.04
N GLU A 35 -12.19 13.28 2.27
CA GLU A 35 -13.50 12.75 2.64
C GLU A 35 -13.71 11.30 2.20
N LEU A 36 -12.63 10.51 2.22
CA LEU A 36 -12.64 9.10 1.84
C LEU A 36 -13.14 8.25 3.01
N ASP A 37 -13.93 7.23 2.70
CA ASP A 37 -14.40 6.26 3.67
C ASP A 37 -13.39 5.08 3.76
N PRO A 38 -12.83 4.78 4.94
CA PRO A 38 -11.92 3.65 5.10
C PRO A 38 -12.56 2.29 4.78
N ASP A 39 -13.88 2.15 4.90
CA ASP A 39 -14.59 0.89 4.69
C ASP A 39 -14.70 0.53 3.21
N GLU A 40 -14.59 1.50 2.30
CA GLU A 40 -14.57 1.25 0.84
C GLU A 40 -13.33 0.48 0.36
N PHE A 41 -12.27 0.45 1.17
CA PHE A 41 -10.99 -0.18 0.83
C PHE A 41 -10.80 -1.57 1.43
N VAL A 42 -11.64 -1.97 2.39
CA VAL A 42 -11.54 -3.28 3.06
C VAL A 42 -11.84 -4.38 2.05
N ASP A 43 -10.91 -5.34 1.93
CA ASP A 43 -10.98 -6.45 0.96
C ASP A 43 -11.20 -6.02 -0.51
N ASN A 44 -10.92 -4.75 -0.85
CA ASN A 44 -11.19 -4.18 -2.16
C ASN A 44 -9.90 -3.68 -2.84
N PRO A 45 -9.14 -4.57 -3.51
CA PRO A 45 -7.87 -4.24 -4.13
C PRO A 45 -8.00 -3.24 -5.27
N ASP A 46 -9.08 -3.30 -6.06
CA ASP A 46 -9.31 -2.35 -7.16
C ASP A 46 -9.51 -0.93 -6.66
N ALA A 47 -10.34 -0.73 -5.64
CA ALA A 47 -10.55 0.59 -5.02
C ALA A 47 -9.24 1.16 -4.46
N VAL A 48 -8.42 0.31 -3.83
CA VAL A 48 -7.09 0.69 -3.34
C VAL A 48 -6.17 1.10 -4.50
N ILE A 49 -6.14 0.37 -5.60
CA ILE A 49 -5.32 0.72 -6.77
C ILE A 49 -5.77 2.07 -7.34
N GLU A 50 -7.06 2.28 -7.54
CA GLU A 50 -7.60 3.50 -8.14
C GLU A 50 -7.29 4.74 -7.30
N ILE A 51 -7.49 4.66 -5.98
CA ILE A 51 -7.20 5.80 -5.11
C ILE A 51 -5.70 6.07 -5.03
N LEU A 52 -4.85 5.04 -5.06
CA LEU A 52 -3.40 5.21 -5.02
C LEU A 52 -2.85 5.75 -6.34
N LEU A 53 -3.46 5.43 -7.48
CA LEU A 53 -3.13 6.04 -8.77
C LEU A 53 -3.50 7.52 -8.80
N LYS A 54 -4.68 7.88 -8.30
CA LYS A 54 -5.17 9.26 -8.23
C LYS A 54 -4.41 10.08 -7.19
N HIS A 55 -4.11 9.49 -6.05
CA HIS A 55 -3.48 10.12 -4.90
C HIS A 55 -2.27 9.31 -4.42
N LYS A 56 -1.21 9.27 -5.23
CA LYS A 56 0.07 8.58 -4.97
C LYS A 56 0.73 8.90 -3.61
N GLN A 57 0.33 10.02 -2.99
CA GLN A 57 0.74 10.43 -1.66
C GLN A 57 0.13 9.62 -0.52
N LEU A 58 -1.02 8.98 -0.74
CA LEU A 58 -1.70 8.12 0.22
C LEU A 58 -1.02 6.76 0.35
N LEU A 59 -0.17 6.36 -0.59
CA LEU A 59 0.57 5.11 -0.48
C LEU A 59 1.37 5.06 0.83
N GLN A 60 1.18 3.99 1.59
CA GLN A 60 1.90 3.71 2.82
C GLN A 60 3.37 3.49 2.53
N ARG A 61 4.26 3.96 3.42
CA ARG A 61 5.71 3.81 3.24
C ARG A 61 6.41 3.51 4.57
N PRO A 62 7.43 2.63 4.57
CA PRO A 62 7.98 1.90 3.42
C PRO A 62 7.14 0.67 3.01
N VAL A 63 7.01 0.41 1.70
CA VAL A 63 6.58 -0.89 1.14
C VAL A 63 7.82 -1.59 0.61
N ILE A 64 7.98 -2.87 0.96
CA ILE A 64 9.10 -3.69 0.54
C ILE A 64 8.58 -4.80 -0.35
N VAL A 65 9.23 -5.04 -1.48
CA VAL A 65 8.90 -6.11 -2.43
C VAL A 65 10.13 -6.99 -2.57
N LYS A 66 9.97 -8.31 -2.42
CA LYS A 66 11.03 -9.32 -2.57
C LYS A 66 10.47 -10.52 -3.34
N GLY A 67 10.86 -10.65 -4.60
CA GLY A 67 10.31 -11.67 -5.50
C GLY A 67 8.80 -11.48 -5.67
N ASN A 68 8.03 -12.54 -5.35
CA ASN A 68 6.57 -12.54 -5.43
C ASN A 68 5.87 -12.10 -4.15
N LYS A 69 6.61 -11.65 -3.13
CA LYS A 69 6.05 -11.21 -1.85
C LYS A 69 6.26 -9.72 -1.63
N SER A 70 5.33 -9.09 -0.93
CA SER A 70 5.45 -7.71 -0.49
C SER A 70 4.91 -7.53 0.93
N ILE A 71 5.47 -6.55 1.64
CA ILE A 71 5.05 -6.21 3.01
C ILE A 71 5.02 -4.69 3.21
N ILE A 72 4.22 -4.29 4.19
CA ILE A 72 4.29 -2.95 4.77
C ILE A 72 5.37 -2.97 5.85
N GLY A 73 6.44 -2.20 5.63
CA GLY A 73 7.62 -2.17 6.49
C GLY A 73 7.44 -1.38 7.78
N ARG A 74 6.23 -1.35 8.35
CA ARG A 74 5.94 -0.76 9.66
C ARG A 74 5.41 -1.85 10.60
N PRO A 75 6.07 -2.10 11.75
CA PRO A 75 7.29 -1.44 12.25
C PRO A 75 8.55 -1.79 11.43
N LYS A 76 9.55 -0.89 11.41
CA LYS A 76 10.80 -1.04 10.62
C LYS A 76 11.54 -2.35 10.87
N ALA A 77 11.40 -2.94 12.07
CA ALA A 77 12.00 -4.23 12.41
C ALA A 77 11.55 -5.38 11.49
N ARG A 78 10.35 -5.30 10.90
CA ARG A 78 9.85 -6.30 9.95
C ARG A 78 10.66 -6.33 8.65
N ILE A 79 11.21 -5.19 8.24
CA ILE A 79 11.99 -5.07 7.00
C ILE A 79 13.22 -5.99 7.04
N GLY A 80 13.95 -5.98 8.16
CA GLY A 80 15.14 -6.83 8.33
C GLY A 80 14.79 -8.32 8.21
N LYS A 81 13.73 -8.77 8.90
CA LYS A 81 13.27 -10.15 8.85
C LYS A 81 12.83 -10.59 7.45
N PHE A 82 12.15 -9.71 6.71
CA PHE A 82 11.66 -9.99 5.36
C PHE A 82 12.79 -10.05 4.32
N LEU A 83 13.81 -9.20 4.47
CA LEU A 83 14.95 -9.17 3.57
C LEU A 83 16.00 -10.25 3.85
N SER A 84 15.99 -10.86 5.04
CA SER A 84 16.89 -11.96 5.42
C SER A 84 16.69 -13.24 4.60
#